data_AF-A0A6J8BYV3-F1
#
_entry.id   AF-A0A6J8BYV3-F1
#
_cell.length_a   1.000
_cell.length_b   1.000
_cell.length_c   1.000
_cell.angle_alpha   90.00
_cell.angle_beta   90.00
_cell.angle_gamma   90.00
#
_symmetry.space_group_name_H-M   'P 1'
#
loop_
_entity.id
_entity.type
_entity.pdbx_description
1 polymer ?
#
loop_
_entity_poly.entity_id
_entity_poly.type
_entity_poly.pdbx_seq_one_letter_code
_entity_poly.pdbx_strand_id
1 'polypeptide(L)'
;MQMKQTKHKRLIKNSDLSLSIRWIVESSNARIKTWKYLSHTLPTNQIPFIGDFVRIVCALSNKYAQPLSQCRDVESDQLEAAKMIHLSKMSNTLKEHVETENLLKKKLIWKVASECDFENFPRLDDQELRNITCGVYQMKLASSYIQEYTDEESDIFVHREDSNLLRIKIQSRHTSSKKHQLWIRYN
;
A
#
# COMPACT_ATOMS: atom_id res chain seq x y z
N MET A 1 19.44 15.38 -28.43
CA MET A 1 18.13 15.70 -27.80
C MET A 1 17.96 14.80 -26.58
N GLN A 2 18.39 15.26 -25.39
CA GLN A 2 18.35 14.46 -24.16
C GLN A 2 16.96 14.55 -23.52
N MET A 3 16.22 13.44 -23.51
CA MET A 3 14.99 13.32 -22.73
C MET A 3 15.34 13.35 -21.24
N LYS A 4 15.04 14.47 -20.58
CA LYS A 4 15.03 14.55 -19.12
C LYS A 4 13.92 13.65 -18.60
N GLN A 5 14.27 12.50 -18.04
CA GLN A 5 13.35 11.73 -17.23
C GLN A 5 13.05 12.51 -15.95
N THR A 6 11.91 13.20 -15.95
CA THR A 6 11.36 13.87 -14.77
C THR A 6 11.06 12.81 -13.71
N LYS A 7 11.88 12.77 -12.65
CA LYS A 7 11.65 11.93 -11.47
C LYS A 7 10.34 12.38 -10.81
N HIS A 8 9.24 11.70 -11.11
CA HIS A 8 8.02 11.80 -10.33
C HIS A 8 8.26 11.24 -8.93
N LYS A 9 8.59 12.11 -7.99
CA LYS A 9 8.38 11.87 -6.57
C LYS A 9 6.86 11.77 -6.36
N ARG A 10 6.29 10.57 -6.44
CA ARG A 10 4.94 10.30 -5.92
C ARG A 10 5.04 10.45 -4.40
N LEU A 11 4.77 11.65 -3.92
CA LEU A 11 4.54 11.90 -2.50
C LEU A 11 3.13 11.40 -2.21
N ILE A 12 3.06 10.28 -1.51
CA ILE A 12 1.86 9.49 -1.26
C ILE A 12 0.97 10.26 -0.28
N LYS A 13 0.04 11.06 -0.79
CA LYS A 13 -1.04 11.69 -0.01
C LYS A 13 -2.31 10.80 0.06
N ASN A 14 -2.41 9.75 -0.78
CA ASN A 14 -3.63 8.96 -1.00
C ASN A 14 -3.39 7.44 -0.94
N SER A 15 -2.48 6.93 -0.08
CA SER A 15 -2.13 5.49 -0.04
C SER A 15 -3.37 4.62 0.12
N ASP A 16 -4.21 4.93 1.10
CA ASP A 16 -5.15 3.94 1.62
C ASP A 16 -6.32 3.73 0.65
N LEU A 17 -6.84 4.81 0.08
CA LEU A 17 -7.83 4.75 -1.00
C LEU A 17 -7.27 4.09 -2.27
N SER A 18 -6.01 4.38 -2.62
CA SER A 18 -5.39 3.76 -3.80
C SER A 18 -5.18 2.26 -3.62
N LEU A 19 -4.90 1.83 -2.38
CA LEU A 19 -4.68 0.46 -1.99
C LEU A 19 -5.98 -0.35 -1.90
N SER A 20 -7.07 0.27 -1.41
CA SER A 20 -8.39 -0.38 -1.39
C SER A 20 -8.94 -0.58 -2.81
N ILE A 21 -8.81 0.42 -3.69
CA ILE A 21 -9.17 0.29 -5.12
C ILE A 21 -8.31 -0.79 -5.79
N ARG A 22 -7.00 -0.81 -5.50
CA ARG A 22 -6.09 -1.84 -6.01
C ARG A 22 -6.56 -3.23 -5.63
N TRP A 23 -7.01 -3.46 -4.39
CA TRP A 23 -7.53 -4.76 -3.98
C TRP A 23 -8.71 -5.23 -4.82
N ILE A 24 -9.69 -4.34 -5.08
CA ILE A 24 -10.88 -4.66 -5.89
C ILE A 24 -10.44 -5.05 -7.30
N VAL A 25 -9.53 -4.28 -7.90
CA VAL A 25 -8.99 -4.53 -9.24
C VAL A 25 -8.22 -5.85 -9.29
N GLU A 26 -7.32 -6.09 -8.34
CA GLU A 26 -6.49 -7.30 -8.29
C GLU A 26 -7.33 -8.55 -8.02
N SER A 27 -8.32 -8.47 -7.14
CA SER A 27 -9.25 -9.57 -6.86
C SER A 27 -10.14 -9.89 -8.07
N SER A 28 -10.63 -8.85 -8.76
CA SER A 28 -11.38 -9.02 -10.01
C SER A 28 -10.51 -9.66 -11.10
N ASN A 29 -9.27 -9.20 -11.26
CA ASN A 29 -8.31 -9.74 -12.22
C ASN A 29 -7.94 -11.20 -11.91
N ALA A 30 -7.72 -11.53 -10.64
CA ALA A 30 -7.46 -12.90 -10.20
C ALA A 30 -8.61 -13.83 -10.60
N ARG A 31 -9.86 -13.39 -10.44
CA ARG A 31 -11.04 -14.14 -10.86
C ARG A 31 -11.15 -14.30 -12.38
N ILE A 32 -10.83 -13.27 -13.16
CA ILE A 32 -10.80 -13.41 -14.64
C ILE A 32 -9.74 -14.44 -15.05
N LYS A 33 -8.59 -14.43 -14.38
CA LYS A 33 -7.48 -15.37 -14.65
C LYS A 33 -7.75 -16.81 -14.24
N THR A 34 -8.81 -17.12 -13.49
CA THR A 34 -9.20 -18.53 -13.25
C THR A 34 -9.76 -19.20 -14.50
N TRP A 35 -10.20 -18.42 -15.49
CA TRP A 35 -10.71 -18.95 -16.75
C TRP A 35 -9.53 -19.36 -17.63
N LYS A 36 -9.41 -20.66 -17.91
CA LYS A 36 -8.29 -21.25 -18.69
C LYS A 36 -7.98 -20.46 -19.96
N TYR A 37 -9.02 -20.05 -20.69
CA TYR A 37 -8.89 -19.28 -21.93
C TYR A 37 -8.17 -17.93 -21.75
N LEU A 38 -8.39 -17.24 -20.63
CA LEU A 38 -7.81 -15.91 -20.36
C LEU A 38 -6.56 -15.94 -19.46
N SER A 39 -6.17 -17.12 -18.98
CA SER A 39 -5.08 -17.28 -18.01
C SER A 39 -3.67 -17.23 -18.62
N HIS A 40 -3.55 -17.52 -19.93
CA HIS A 40 -2.27 -17.70 -20.62
C HIS A 40 -2.16 -16.82 -21.88
N THR A 41 -1.63 -17.38 -22.96
CA THR A 41 -1.38 -16.69 -24.23
C THR A 41 -2.56 -16.90 -25.17
N LEU A 42 -3.06 -15.81 -25.75
CA LEU A 42 -4.09 -15.86 -26.77
C LEU A 42 -3.47 -15.83 -28.17
N PRO A 43 -4.03 -16.57 -29.13
CA PRO A 43 -3.62 -16.46 -30.54
C PRO A 43 -3.83 -15.04 -31.08
N THR A 44 -2.90 -14.56 -31.92
CA THR A 44 -2.94 -13.17 -32.45
C THR A 44 -4.22 -12.84 -33.22
N ASN A 45 -4.83 -13.84 -33.88
CA ASN A 45 -6.10 -13.66 -34.60
C ASN A 45 -7.30 -13.40 -33.67
N GLN A 46 -7.18 -13.67 -32.37
CA GLN A 46 -8.24 -13.45 -31.38
C GLN A 46 -8.11 -12.10 -30.66
N ILE A 47 -7.02 -11.37 -30.85
CA ILE A 47 -6.80 -10.05 -30.23
C ILE A 47 -7.95 -9.06 -30.50
N PRO A 48 -8.54 -8.99 -31.71
CA PRO A 48 -9.67 -8.09 -31.94
C PRO A 48 -10.89 -8.35 -31.05
N PHE A 49 -11.06 -9.59 -30.59
CA PHE A 49 -12.24 -10.04 -29.83
C PHE A 49 -12.00 -10.12 -28.31
N ILE A 50 -10.79 -9.80 -27.84
CA ILE A 50 -10.44 -9.93 -26.42
C ILE A 50 -11.37 -9.14 -25.50
N GLY A 51 -11.79 -7.96 -25.93
CA GLY A 51 -12.73 -7.14 -25.17
C GLY A 51 -14.07 -7.87 -24.95
N ASP A 52 -14.55 -8.59 -25.95
CA ASP A 52 -15.81 -9.33 -25.87
C ASP A 52 -15.68 -10.58 -25.00
N PHE A 53 -14.58 -11.33 -25.12
CA PHE A 53 -14.31 -12.46 -24.23
C PHE A 53 -14.25 -12.04 -22.76
N VAL A 54 -13.57 -10.92 -22.45
CA VAL A 54 -13.52 -10.38 -21.09
C VAL A 54 -14.93 -9.95 -20.63
N ARG A 55 -15.71 -9.26 -21.46
CA ARG A 55 -17.10 -8.88 -21.12
C ARG A 55 -17.98 -10.09 -20.82
N ILE A 56 -17.91 -11.14 -21.64
CA ILE A 56 -18.66 -12.38 -21.44
C ILE A 56 -18.27 -13.03 -20.11
N VAL A 57 -16.98 -13.19 -19.86
CA VAL A 57 -16.47 -13.78 -18.61
C VAL A 57 -16.87 -12.94 -17.39
N CYS A 58 -16.80 -11.62 -17.48
CA CYS A 58 -17.26 -10.72 -16.42
C CYS A 58 -18.77 -10.84 -16.20
N ALA A 59 -19.59 -10.91 -17.26
CA ALA A 59 -21.03 -11.08 -17.14
C ALA A 59 -21.40 -12.41 -16.47
N LEU A 60 -20.73 -13.51 -16.85
CA LEU A 60 -20.89 -14.82 -16.22
C LEU A 60 -20.45 -14.78 -14.75
N SER A 61 -19.31 -14.15 -14.46
CA SER A 61 -18.80 -14.01 -13.09
C SER A 61 -19.75 -13.19 -12.22
N ASN A 62 -20.32 -12.10 -12.74
CA ASN A 62 -21.27 -11.28 -12.02
C ASN A 62 -22.59 -11.99 -11.74
N LYS A 63 -23.01 -12.90 -12.62
CA LYS A 63 -24.25 -13.66 -12.47
C LYS A 63 -24.11 -14.89 -11.56
N TYR A 64 -22.99 -15.60 -11.65
CA TYR A 64 -22.85 -16.92 -11.04
C TYR A 64 -21.76 -17.04 -9.98
N ALA A 65 -20.75 -16.16 -9.95
CA ALA A 65 -19.71 -16.21 -8.93
C ALA A 65 -20.17 -15.48 -7.66
N GLN A 66 -19.66 -15.92 -6.51
CA GLN A 66 -19.91 -15.22 -5.25
C GLN A 66 -19.33 -13.79 -5.30
N PRO A 67 -19.97 -12.80 -4.65
CA PRO A 67 -19.41 -11.46 -4.50
C PRO A 67 -17.95 -11.48 -4.02
N LEU A 68 -17.12 -10.56 -4.52
CA LEU A 68 -15.69 -10.47 -4.13
C LEU A 68 -15.54 -10.11 -2.65
N SER A 69 -16.46 -9.31 -2.13
CA SER A 69 -16.63 -9.08 -0.69
C SER A 69 -17.93 -9.75 -0.26
N GLN A 70 -17.86 -10.61 0.74
CA GLN A 70 -19.03 -11.08 1.46
C GLN A 70 -19.42 -9.96 2.43
N CYS A 71 -20.16 -8.97 1.93
CA CYS A 71 -20.74 -7.91 2.75
C CYS A 71 -21.60 -8.58 3.83
N ARG A 72 -21.12 -8.57 5.07
CA ARG A 72 -21.87 -9.10 6.22
C ARG A 72 -22.87 -8.06 6.74
N ASP A 73 -22.58 -6.79 6.51
CA ASP A 73 -23.41 -5.63 6.86
C ASP A 73 -23.11 -4.45 5.92
N VAL A 74 -24.14 -3.95 5.23
CA VAL A 74 -24.03 -2.85 4.24
C VAL A 74 -23.68 -1.53 4.93
N GLU A 75 -24.14 -1.33 6.17
CA GLU A 75 -23.90 -0.10 6.92
C GLU A 75 -22.42 0.02 7.31
N SER A 76 -21.82 -1.07 7.82
CA SER A 76 -20.39 -1.14 8.12
C SER A 76 -19.50 -0.82 6.91
N ASP A 77 -19.79 -1.39 5.74
CA ASP A 77 -19.00 -1.16 4.52
C ASP A 77 -19.11 0.32 4.06
N GLN A 78 -20.29 0.93 4.19
CA GLN A 78 -20.48 2.35 3.88
C GLN A 78 -19.72 3.26 4.84
N LEU A 79 -19.70 2.92 6.14
CA LEU A 79 -18.94 3.66 7.15
C LEU A 79 -17.43 3.57 6.88
N GLU A 80 -16.92 2.39 6.52
CA GLU A 80 -15.50 2.23 6.16
C GLU A 80 -15.13 3.01 4.89
N ALA A 81 -15.99 2.98 3.86
CA ALA A 81 -15.79 3.78 2.64
C ALA A 81 -15.82 5.29 2.93
N ALA A 82 -16.76 5.76 3.76
CA ALA A 82 -16.83 7.16 4.17
C ALA A 82 -15.57 7.58 4.95
N LYS A 83 -15.09 6.72 5.85
CA LYS A 83 -13.83 6.91 6.59
C LYS A 83 -12.64 7.02 5.63
N MET A 84 -12.50 6.12 4.66
CA MET A 84 -11.42 6.19 3.66
C MET A 84 -11.46 7.49 2.86
N ILE A 85 -12.65 7.92 2.41
CA ILE A 85 -12.82 9.16 1.65
C ILE A 85 -12.44 10.36 2.53
N HIS A 86 -12.89 10.38 3.79
CA HIS A 86 -12.53 11.43 4.73
C HIS A 86 -11.01 11.51 4.93
N LEU A 87 -10.35 10.40 5.24
CA LEU A 87 -8.90 10.32 5.42
C LEU A 87 -8.13 10.74 4.17
N SER A 88 -8.62 10.39 2.96
CA SER A 88 -7.98 10.80 1.71
C SER A 88 -7.98 12.32 1.46
N LYS A 89 -8.89 13.04 2.12
CA LYS A 89 -8.99 14.50 2.04
C LYS A 89 -8.18 15.19 3.13
N MET A 90 -7.83 14.50 4.21
CA MET A 90 -7.04 15.07 5.29
C MET A 90 -5.60 15.35 4.84
N SER A 91 -5.01 16.44 5.30
CA SER A 91 -3.60 16.70 5.03
C SER A 91 -2.72 15.85 5.93
N ASN A 92 -1.62 15.36 5.36
CA ASN A 92 -0.60 14.63 6.12
C ASN A 92 0.27 15.64 6.87
N THR A 93 -0.05 15.89 8.13
CA THR A 93 0.65 16.85 9.00
C THR A 93 2.11 16.47 9.23
N LEU A 94 2.42 15.18 9.32
CA LEU A 94 3.80 14.69 9.43
C LEU A 94 4.62 15.04 8.19
N LYS A 95 4.03 14.89 7.00
CA LYS A 95 4.68 15.28 5.75
C LYS A 95 4.99 16.78 5.75
N GLU A 96 4.03 17.62 6.14
CA GLU A 96 4.22 19.08 6.21
C GLU A 96 5.34 19.46 7.18
N HIS A 97 5.42 18.78 8.33
CA HIS A 97 6.50 18.97 9.30
C HIS A 97 7.88 18.56 8.74
N VAL A 98 7.98 17.39 8.11
CA VAL A 98 9.22 16.90 7.47
C VAL A 98 9.72 17.86 6.39
N GLU A 99 8.79 18.43 5.60
CA GLU A 99 9.11 19.38 4.53
C GLU A 99 9.52 20.75 5.08
N THR A 100 8.77 21.28 6.05
CA THR A 100 9.02 22.59 6.69
C THR A 100 10.37 22.62 7.39
N GLU A 101 10.71 21.57 8.15
CA GLU A 101 11.96 21.51 8.91
C GLU A 101 13.15 20.93 8.12
N ASN A 102 12.91 20.55 6.87
CA ASN A 102 13.89 20.00 5.94
C ASN A 102 14.65 18.78 6.52
N LEU A 103 13.92 17.92 7.24
CA LEU A 103 14.47 16.79 8.00
C LEU A 103 15.18 15.76 7.10
N LEU A 104 14.87 15.77 5.80
CA LEU A 104 15.54 14.96 4.78
C LEU A 104 17.04 15.26 4.65
N LYS A 105 17.46 16.52 4.86
CA LYS A 105 18.85 16.95 4.69
C LYS A 105 19.66 16.87 5.97
N LYS A 106 19.01 16.97 7.13
CA LYS A 106 19.64 16.95 8.45
C LYS A 106 20.03 15.51 8.81
N LYS A 107 21.31 15.16 8.74
CA LYS A 107 21.82 13.81 9.09
C LYS A 107 22.09 13.64 10.58
N LEU A 108 22.58 14.68 11.25
CA LEU A 108 23.03 14.63 12.65
C LEU A 108 21.91 14.42 13.67
N ILE A 109 20.66 14.73 13.30
CA ILE A 109 19.49 14.58 14.18
C ILE A 109 18.99 13.13 14.30
N TRP A 110 19.58 12.21 13.52
CA TRP A 110 19.18 10.81 13.47
C TRP A 110 20.18 9.94 14.23
N LYS A 111 19.67 8.98 14.99
CA LYS A 111 20.43 7.86 15.55
C LYS A 111 19.93 6.55 14.93
N VAL A 112 20.81 5.57 14.77
CA VAL A 112 20.39 4.21 14.42
C VAL A 112 19.55 3.69 15.57
N ALA A 113 18.40 3.08 15.25
CA ALA A 113 17.50 2.59 16.28
C ALA A 113 18.11 1.39 17.01
N SER A 114 17.93 1.35 18.32
CA SER A 114 18.26 0.23 19.21
C SER A 114 16.99 -0.38 19.80
N GLU A 115 17.08 -1.57 20.39
CA GLU A 115 15.91 -2.24 21.00
C GLU A 115 15.23 -1.35 22.06
N CYS A 116 16.01 -0.62 22.86
CA CYS A 116 15.52 0.31 23.88
C CYS A 116 14.66 1.46 23.30
N ASP A 117 14.88 1.84 22.04
CA ASP A 117 14.13 2.94 21.42
C ASP A 117 12.68 2.55 21.09
N PHE A 118 12.38 1.25 21.08
CA PHE A 118 11.06 0.72 20.78
C PHE A 118 10.26 0.32 22.02
N GLU A 119 10.74 0.60 23.24
CA GLU A 119 10.01 0.31 24.48
C GLU A 119 8.62 0.96 24.49
N ASN A 120 8.52 2.17 23.95
CA ASN A 120 7.27 2.93 23.85
C ASN A 120 6.58 2.80 22.48
N PHE A 121 7.07 1.94 21.59
CA PHE A 121 6.43 1.77 20.29
C PHE A 121 5.07 1.07 20.47
N PRO A 122 3.98 1.58 19.87
CA PRO A 122 2.64 1.07 20.12
C PRO A 122 2.51 -0.39 19.68
N ARG A 123 1.95 -1.21 20.56
CA ARG A 123 1.56 -2.58 20.25
C ARG A 123 0.11 -2.57 19.79
N LEU A 124 -0.07 -2.77 18.49
CA LEU A 124 -1.39 -2.75 17.88
C LEU A 124 -1.93 -4.17 17.77
N ASP A 125 -3.20 -4.36 18.14
CA ASP A 125 -3.91 -5.60 17.87
C ASP A 125 -4.41 -5.69 16.41
N ASP A 126 -4.95 -6.85 16.02
CA ASP A 126 -5.46 -7.08 14.66
C ASP A 126 -6.60 -6.12 14.28
N GLN A 127 -7.40 -5.67 15.24
CA GLN A 127 -8.51 -4.76 15.01
C GLN A 127 -8.00 -3.34 14.79
N GLU A 128 -7.03 -2.90 15.58
CA GLU A 128 -6.35 -1.61 15.43
C GLU A 128 -5.58 -1.54 14.10
N LEU A 129 -4.84 -2.59 13.75
CA LEU A 129 -4.14 -2.68 12.47
C LEU A 129 -5.12 -2.62 11.29
N ARG A 130 -6.26 -3.31 11.38
CA ARG A 130 -7.32 -3.21 10.37
C ARG A 130 -7.92 -1.81 10.29
N ASN A 131 -8.11 -1.17 11.42
CA ASN A 131 -8.67 0.18 11.49
C ASN A 131 -7.75 1.22 10.86
N ILE A 132 -6.43 1.07 11.01
CA ILE A 132 -5.42 1.94 10.40
C ILE A 132 -5.30 1.66 8.90
N THR A 133 -5.28 0.38 8.52
CA THR A 133 -5.10 -0.03 7.12
C THR A 133 -6.37 0.04 6.27
N CYS A 134 -7.52 0.29 6.90
CA CYS A 134 -8.84 0.31 6.29
C CYS A 134 -9.08 -0.96 5.44
N GLY A 135 -8.80 -2.13 6.03
CA GLY A 135 -9.26 -3.40 5.45
C GLY A 135 -8.30 -4.58 5.57
N VAL A 136 -8.86 -5.76 5.30
CA VAL A 136 -8.18 -7.07 5.44
C VAL A 136 -7.02 -7.29 4.48
N TYR A 137 -7.02 -6.61 3.34
CA TYR A 137 -6.08 -6.93 2.28
C TYR A 137 -4.64 -6.61 2.67
N GLN A 138 -4.42 -5.42 3.26
CA GLN A 138 -3.10 -5.01 3.70
C GLN A 138 -2.55 -5.97 4.76
N MET A 139 -3.42 -6.41 5.68
CA MET A 139 -3.04 -7.41 6.69
C MET A 139 -2.63 -8.74 6.07
N LYS A 140 -3.36 -9.24 5.06
CA LYS A 140 -2.99 -10.49 4.36
C LYS A 140 -1.65 -10.37 3.62
N LEU A 141 -1.34 -9.21 3.06
CA LEU A 141 -0.07 -8.97 2.38
C LEU A 141 1.08 -8.72 3.37
N ALA A 142 0.81 -8.22 4.56
CA ALA A 142 1.82 -7.80 5.54
C ALA A 142 2.85 -8.90 5.80
N SER A 143 2.43 -10.14 6.01
CA SER A 143 3.35 -11.26 6.26
C SER A 143 4.33 -11.49 5.10
N SER A 144 3.84 -11.46 3.85
CA SER A 144 4.70 -11.60 2.66
C SER A 144 5.68 -10.45 2.53
N TYR A 145 5.27 -9.23 2.90
CA TYR A 145 6.17 -8.08 2.90
C TYR A 145 7.22 -8.16 4.00
N ILE A 146 6.84 -8.59 5.21
CA ILE A 146 7.78 -8.73 6.32
C ILE A 146 8.88 -9.73 5.99
N GLN A 147 8.52 -10.87 5.37
CA GLN A 147 9.49 -11.88 4.95
C GLN A 147 10.54 -11.32 3.99
N GLU A 148 10.14 -10.50 3.02
CA GLU A 148 11.08 -9.86 2.06
C GLU A 148 12.11 -8.95 2.75
N TYR A 149 11.79 -8.39 3.93
CA TYR A 149 12.69 -7.51 4.68
C TYR A 149 13.30 -8.14 5.93
N THR A 150 13.01 -9.42 6.21
CA THR A 150 13.65 -10.15 7.30
C THR A 150 15.09 -10.53 6.93
N ASP A 151 15.35 -10.73 5.62
CA ASP A 151 16.66 -11.09 5.08
C ASP A 151 17.44 -9.87 4.52
N GLU A 152 16.77 -8.73 4.27
CA GLU A 152 17.39 -7.51 3.74
C GLU A 152 17.61 -6.44 4.82
N GLU A 153 18.77 -5.75 4.80
CA GLU A 153 19.07 -4.63 5.70
C GLU A 153 18.07 -3.48 5.51
N SER A 154 17.16 -3.33 6.49
CA SER A 154 16.31 -2.16 6.64
C SER A 154 16.96 -1.16 7.60
N ASP A 155 17.28 0.04 7.11
CA ASP A 155 17.86 1.07 7.98
C ASP A 155 16.74 1.79 8.76
N ILE A 156 16.63 1.53 10.06
CA ILE A 156 15.71 2.23 10.95
C ILE A 156 16.46 3.30 11.76
N PHE A 157 15.95 4.53 11.73
CA PHE A 157 16.49 5.65 12.47
C PHE A 157 15.44 6.28 13.38
N VAL A 158 15.87 6.69 14.56
CA VAL A 158 15.06 7.44 15.55
C VAL A 158 15.57 8.87 15.62
N HIS A 159 14.68 9.84 15.81
CA HIS A 159 15.08 11.22 16.02
C HIS A 159 15.67 11.41 17.43
N ARG A 160 16.76 12.17 17.56
CA ARG A 160 17.51 12.27 18.83
C ARG A 160 16.74 13.00 19.93
N GLU A 161 15.95 14.00 19.56
CA GLU A 161 15.20 14.84 20.50
C GLU A 161 13.74 14.42 20.61
N ASP A 162 13.23 13.66 19.63
CA ASP A 162 11.85 13.20 19.57
C ASP A 162 11.86 11.69 19.36
N SER A 163 11.80 10.93 20.45
CA SER A 163 11.84 9.46 20.38
C SER A 163 10.68 8.87 19.58
N ASN A 164 9.61 9.63 19.37
CA ASN A 164 8.41 9.16 18.72
C ASN A 164 8.44 9.35 17.20
N LEU A 165 9.49 10.00 16.67
CA LEU A 165 9.68 10.21 15.25
C LEU A 165 10.72 9.24 14.67
N LEU A 166 10.23 8.36 13.80
CA LEU A 166 11.04 7.38 13.09
C LEU A 166 11.20 7.74 11.63
N ARG A 167 12.38 7.43 11.10
CA ARG A 167 12.70 7.45 9.68
C ARG A 167 13.22 6.10 9.26
N ILE A 168 12.55 5.48 8.30
CA ILE A 168 12.89 4.14 7.82
C ILE A 168 13.31 4.24 6.36
N LYS A 169 14.38 3.54 5.98
CA LYS A 169 14.74 3.34 4.57
C LYS A 169 14.53 1.90 4.19
N ILE A 170 13.69 1.69 3.17
CA ILE A 170 13.32 0.37 2.70
C ILE A 170 13.72 0.24 1.23
N GLN A 171 14.28 -0.91 0.85
CA GLN A 171 14.62 -1.21 -0.53
C GLN A 171 13.34 -1.42 -1.37
N SER A 172 13.34 -0.95 -2.62
CA SER A 172 12.19 -1.17 -3.51
C SER A 172 12.16 -2.61 -4.02
N ARG A 173 11.05 -3.32 -3.79
CA ARG A 173 10.84 -4.69 -4.31
C ARG A 173 10.79 -4.80 -5.84
N HIS A 174 10.50 -3.70 -6.54
CA HIS A 174 10.41 -3.70 -8.00
C HIS A 174 11.73 -3.36 -8.69
N THR A 175 12.70 -2.80 -7.95
CA THR A 175 13.99 -2.43 -8.52
C THR A 175 15.04 -2.24 -7.44
N SER A 176 16.21 -2.88 -7.63
CA SER A 176 17.37 -2.71 -6.75
C SER A 176 17.91 -1.27 -6.72
N SER A 177 17.60 -0.45 -7.72
CA SER A 177 18.14 0.91 -7.84
C SER A 177 17.45 1.96 -6.95
N LYS A 178 16.33 1.65 -6.32
CA LYS A 178 15.51 2.63 -5.57
C LYS A 178 15.33 2.23 -4.12
N LYS A 179 15.57 3.18 -3.21
CA LYS A 179 15.18 3.09 -1.81
C LYS A 179 14.03 4.06 -1.52
N HIS A 180 13.02 3.59 -0.80
CA HIS A 180 11.92 4.38 -0.29
C HIS A 180 12.27 4.91 1.11
N GLN A 181 11.78 6.11 1.42
CA GLN A 181 11.88 6.68 2.76
C GLN A 181 10.48 6.78 3.35
N LEU A 182 10.32 6.18 4.52
CA LEU A 182 9.09 6.20 5.29
C LEU A 182 9.33 6.97 6.59
N TRP A 183 8.27 7.61 7.06
CA TRP A 183 8.27 8.44 8.26
C TRP A 183 7.09 8.00 9.10
N ILE A 184 7.35 7.70 10.37
CA ILE A 184 6.32 7.28 11.31
C ILE A 184 6.44 8.20 12.51
N ARG A 185 5.31 8.79 12.93
CA ARG A 185 5.18 9.44 14.22
C ARG A 185 4.08 8.74 14.99
N TYR A 186 4.40 8.27 16.19
CA TYR A 186 3.45 7.62 17.09
C TYR A 186 3.28 8.44 18.37
N ASN A 187 2.24 8.14 19.14
CA ASN A 187 1.97 8.76 20.45
C ASN A 187 1.83 7.66 21.49
#